data_AF-A0A7U9XDL2-F1
#
_entry.id   AF-A0A7U9XDL2-F1
#
_cell.length_a   1.000
_cell.length_b   1.000
_cell.length_c   1.000
_cell.angle_alpha   90.00
_cell.angle_beta   90.00
_cell.angle_gamma   90.00
#
_symmetry.space_group_name_H-M   'P 1'
#
loop_
_entity.id
_entity.type
_entity.pdbx_description
1 polymer ?
#
loop_
_entity_poly.entity_id
_entity_poly.type
_entity_poly.pdbx_seq_one_letter_code
_entity_poly.pdbx_strand_id
1 'polypeptide(L)' 'MHFVDEGTDTGPIILQKAVEVEPGDTPEVLQKRVMEQAEWKILPQALDLIAGGKVTVQDGKAVILS' A
#
# COMPACT_ATOMS: atom_id res chain seq x y z
N MET A 1 0.99 0.20 -0.54
CA MET A 1 1.45 1.55 -0.94
C MET A 1 2.89 1.69 -0.55
N HIS A 2 3.72 2.20 -1.45
CA HIS A 2 5.15 2.39 -1.26
C HIS A 2 5.58 3.71 -1.95
N PHE A 3 6.73 4.25 -1.57
CA PHE A 3 7.35 5.36 -2.31
C PHE A 3 8.00 4.85 -3.60
N VAL A 4 8.00 5.65 -4.66
CA VAL A 4 8.71 5.31 -5.90
C VAL A 4 10.22 5.52 -5.72
N ASP A 5 11.03 4.62 -6.27
CA ASP A 5 12.48 4.75 -6.40
C ASP A 5 12.93 4.41 -7.84
N GLU A 6 14.24 4.16 -8.05
CA GLU A 6 14.80 3.87 -9.38
C GLU A 6 14.40 2.49 -9.93
N GLY A 7 13.90 1.59 -9.07
CA GLY A 7 13.41 0.27 -9.46
C GLY A 7 11.90 0.23 -9.66
N THR A 8 11.40 -0.95 -10.07
CA THR A 8 9.96 -1.19 -10.19
C THR A 8 9.45 -1.90 -8.95
N ASP A 9 8.50 -1.28 -8.24
CA ASP A 9 7.88 -1.80 -7.02
C ASP A 9 8.86 -2.10 -5.87
N THR A 10 9.98 -1.37 -5.80
CA THR A 10 11.09 -1.63 -4.85
C THR A 10 11.20 -0.65 -3.69
N GLY A 11 10.51 0.49 -3.76
CA GLY A 11 10.71 1.52 -2.75
C GLY A 11 10.06 1.23 -1.38
N PRO A 12 10.36 2.06 -0.37
CA PRO A 12 9.94 1.82 1.01
C PRO A 12 8.41 1.72 1.16
N ILE A 13 7.96 0.64 1.79
CA ILE A 13 6.53 0.34 2.02
C ILE A 13 5.97 1.22 3.13
N ILE A 14 4.86 1.93 2.84
CA ILE A 14 4.18 2.82 3.78
C ILE A 14 3.03 2.10 4.50
N LEU A 15 2.14 1.46 3.73
CA LEU A 15 0.97 0.74 4.24
C LEU A 15 0.72 -0.52 3.41
N GLN A 16 0.27 -1.58 4.07
CA GLN A 16 -0.17 -2.82 3.46
C GLN A 16 -1.50 -3.27 4.04
N LYS A 17 -2.26 -4.01 3.25
CA LYS A 17 -3.47 -4.68 3.68
C LYS A 17 -3.59 -6.03 2.98
N ALA A 18 -3.80 -7.08 3.77
CA ALA A 18 -4.06 -8.41 3.24
C ALA A 18 -5.47 -8.49 2.63
N VAL A 19 -5.61 -9.33 1.61
CA VAL A 19 -6.87 -9.65 0.95
C VAL A 19 -6.94 -11.16 0.81
N GLU A 20 -8.01 -11.76 1.30
CA GLU A 20 -8.21 -13.20 1.27
C GLU A 20 -8.48 -13.67 -0.16
N VAL A 21 -7.94 -14.84 -0.51
CA VAL A 21 -8.24 -15.54 -1.77
C VAL A 21 -9.31 -16.59 -1.47
N GLU A 22 -10.41 -16.53 -2.20
CA GLU A 22 -11.58 -17.37 -1.95
C GLU A 22 -11.64 -18.53 -2.95
N PRO A 23 -12.21 -19.69 -2.57
CA PRO A 23 -12.43 -20.78 -3.50
C PRO A 23 -13.26 -20.34 -4.71
N GLY A 24 -12.72 -20.58 -5.92
CA GLY A 24 -13.38 -20.23 -7.18
C GLY A 24 -13.06 -18.84 -7.72
N ASP A 25 -12.16 -18.10 -7.09
CA ASP A 25 -11.65 -16.84 -7.66
C ASP A 25 -11.05 -17.05 -9.06
N THR A 26 -11.40 -16.14 -9.97
CA THR A 26 -10.62 -15.89 -11.18
C THR A 26 -9.64 -14.74 -10.92
N PRO A 27 -8.58 -14.57 -11.74
CA PRO A 27 -7.68 -13.43 -11.64
C PRO A 27 -8.42 -12.08 -11.60
N GLU A 28 -9.47 -11.93 -12.41
CA GLU A 28 -10.27 -10.70 -12.51
C GLU A 28 -11.08 -10.43 -11.24
N VAL A 29 -11.67 -11.47 -10.64
CA VAL A 29 -12.42 -11.36 -9.38
C VAL A 29 -11.49 -10.99 -8.24
N LEU A 30 -10.35 -11.68 -8.13
CA LEU A 30 -9.35 -11.39 -7.11
C LEU A 30 -8.78 -9.98 -7.28
N GLN A 31 -8.44 -9.57 -8.51
CA GLN A 31 -7.95 -8.22 -8.79
C GLN A 31 -8.96 -7.16 -8.35
N LYS A 32 -10.24 -7.32 -8.69
CA LYS A 32 -11.30 -6.39 -8.26
C LYS A 32 -11.39 -6.34 -6.74
N ARG A 33 -11.29 -7.49 -6.05
CA ARG A 33 -11.27 -7.55 -4.59
C ARG A 33 -10.07 -6.80 -4.02
N VAL A 34 -8.87 -6.94 -4.60
CA VAL A 34 -7.66 -6.22 -4.20
C VAL A 34 -7.87 -4.71 -4.32
N MET A 35 -8.43 -4.23 -5.43
CA MET A 35 -8.74 -2.81 -5.62
C MET A 35 -9.69 -2.29 -4.54
N GLU A 36 -10.83 -2.95 -4.37
CA GLU A 36 -11.93 -2.48 -3.52
C GLU A 36 -11.62 -2.59 -2.02
N GLN A 37 -10.97 -3.69 -1.61
CA GLN A 37 -10.74 -3.99 -0.21
C GLN A 37 -9.40 -3.45 0.31
N ALA A 38 -8.36 -3.42 -0.53
CA ALA A 38 -7.05 -2.93 -0.16
C ALA A 38 -6.75 -1.56 -0.76
N GLU A 39 -6.49 -1.46 -2.06
CA GLU A 39 -5.90 -0.26 -2.66
C GLU A 39 -6.70 1.01 -2.42
N TRP A 40 -8.00 1.00 -2.72
CA TRP A 40 -8.88 2.17 -2.52
C TRP A 40 -9.03 2.59 -1.06
N LYS A 41 -8.73 1.68 -0.12
CA LYS A 41 -8.76 1.98 1.32
C LYS A 41 -7.44 2.56 1.81
N ILE A 42 -6.32 1.97 1.40
CA ILE A 42 -5.01 2.34 1.94
C ILE A 42 -4.34 3.48 1.17
N LEU A 43 -4.69 3.72 -0.10
CA LEU A 43 -4.17 4.85 -0.88
C LEU A 43 -4.47 6.22 -0.23
N PRO A 44 -5.74 6.57 0.07
CA PRO A 44 -6.03 7.85 0.71
C PRO A 44 -5.38 7.97 2.09
N GLN A 45 -5.33 6.90 2.88
CA GLN A 45 -4.66 6.90 4.19
C GLN A 45 -3.15 7.16 4.07
N ALA A 46 -2.49 6.56 3.08
CA ALA A 46 -1.08 6.81 2.83
C ALA A 46 -0.84 8.27 2.42
N LEU A 47 -1.72 8.84 1.58
CA LEU A 47 -1.66 10.25 1.20
C LEU A 47 -1.86 11.18 2.40
N ASP A 48 -2.82 10.90 3.27
CA ASP A 48 -3.06 11.68 4.49
C ASP A 48 -1.85 11.66 5.43
N LEU A 49 -1.20 10.51 5.59
CA LEU A 49 0.03 10.37 6.37
C LEU A 49 1.18 11.20 5.77
N ILE A 50 1.36 11.16 4.44
CA ILE A 50 2.39 11.94 3.75
C ILE A 50 2.11 13.44 3.88
N ALA A 51 0.88 13.87 3.55
CA ALA A 51 0.47 15.27 3.59
C ALA A 51 0.55 15.86 5.01
N GLY A 52 0.29 15.04 6.02
CA GLY A 52 0.44 15.40 7.43
C GLY A 52 1.87 15.37 7.95
N GLY A 53 2.87 15.06 7.11
CA GLY A 53 4.27 14.95 7.53
C GLY A 53 4.52 13.80 8.52
N LYS A 54 3.67 12.77 8.53
CA LYS A 54 3.71 11.64 9.48
C LYS A 54 4.50 10.45 8.97
N VAL A 55 5.20 10.57 7.85
CA VAL A 55 6.02 9.50 7.29
C VAL A 55 7.41 10.06 7.00
N THR A 56 8.44 9.33 7.42
CA THR A 56 9.83 9.59 7.05
C THR A 56 10.47 8.31 6.51
N VAL A 57 11.55 8.41 5.75
CA VAL A 57 12.30 7.26 5.28
C VAL A 57 13.63 7.19 6.04
N GLN A 58 13.86 6.07 6.71
CA GLN A 58 15.08 5.78 7.49
C GLN A 58 15.60 4.41 7.10
N ASP A 59 16.87 4.30 6.74
CA ASP A 59 17.52 3.04 6.34
C ASP A 59 16.73 2.24 5.30
N GLY A 60 16.16 2.94 4.31
CA GLY A 60 15.36 2.33 3.23
C GLY A 60 13.95 1.88 3.66
N LYS A 61 13.47 2.25 4.85
CA LYS A 61 12.15 1.90 5.37
C LYS A 61 11.31 3.14 5.64
N ALA A 62 10.03 3.10 5.29
CA ALA A 62 9.11 4.13 5.72
C ALA A 62 8.78 3.91 7.21
N VAL A 63 8.92 4.97 8.01
CA VAL A 63 8.61 5.00 9.44
C VAL A 63 7.45 5.95 9.64
N ILE A 64 6.36 5.45 10.21
CA ILE A 64 5.19 6.26 10.58
C ILE A 64 5.48 6.89 11.94
N LEU A 65 5.43 8.22 12.00
CA LEU A 65 5.67 9.01 13.19
C LEU A 65 4.39 9.04 14.04
N SER A 66 4.54 8.78 15.34
CA SER A 66 3.47 8.84 16.35
C SER A 66 3.06 10.27 16.67
#